data_AF-A0A2J6S4M5-F1
#
_entry.id   AF-A0A2J6S4M5-F1
#
_cell.length_a   1.000
_cell.length_b   1.000
_cell.length_c   1.000
_cell.angle_alpha   90.00
_cell.angle_beta   90.00
_cell.angle_gamma   90.00
#
_symmetry.space_group_name_H-M   'P 1'
#
loop_
_entity.id
_entity.type
_entity.pdbx_description
1 polymer ?
#
loop_
_entity_poly.entity_id
_entity_poly.type
_entity_poly.pdbx_seq_one_letter_code
_entity_poly.pdbx_strand_id
1 'polypeptide(L)'
;MEREETSTLPLRSREQPQMHSQFTVKSSCLCYGDLHNIWVGAGSPIQGFPNPAPEFSDTVRVHKLEYNVSALKGTWKTFHLVDIGSQIVRAWFACHSSVNPEEEIDKILRVSGSPYELESGSNVNNAETAAEGVLVINRYDWGYYDQRGMAEAGDAGDVESVGKYGHCVGLVDLENAKEQALQWKGQDNAERDEAEAGAWLYIPYAEYLFGRFGFDEEHAAARSFLFFTESTSFMYTGFQGMSYPLRKEESPEEIFTRHLNSGEQFDGLDIMRKLYSWVEYPAESDCLGPFDTSESLLEESDWDALRLYTQDPREDAQVRTFGEPLKELIFALLNNLALTCLMRFIEPISSADSIQAVATTLCPKHAEGDLMDKYLYECLVETKEKIIPDFNVAVIESRIKGFLVRQCGDNALLNDSEFIGRVRQYLTYPFTETLELAGIRALDGHHTSIVTSDIRLAICQDPALSSLFKFCKVLWYGTN
;
A
#
# COMPACT_ATOMS: atom_id res chain seq x y z
N MET A 1 5.49 61.93 11.40
CA MET A 1 5.90 61.58 10.02
C MET A 1 5.69 60.08 9.91
N GLU A 2 4.43 59.72 9.75
CA GLU A 2 3.96 58.36 9.49
C GLU A 2 4.44 57.96 8.10
N ARG A 3 5.00 56.75 7.98
CA ARG A 3 5.13 56.08 6.68
C ARG A 3 4.26 54.85 6.74
N GLU A 4 3.12 54.94 6.07
CA GLU A 4 2.38 53.80 5.56
C GLU A 4 3.31 52.97 4.67
N GLU A 5 3.61 51.74 5.07
CA GLU A 5 4.06 50.71 4.14
C GLU A 5 2.82 50.01 3.60
N THR A 6 2.34 50.52 2.47
CA THR A 6 1.40 49.82 1.60
C THR A 6 2.08 48.57 1.04
N SER A 7 1.82 47.43 1.67
CA SER A 7 2.07 46.10 1.11
C SER A 7 1.11 45.86 -0.05
N THR A 8 1.45 46.34 -1.24
CA THR A 8 0.84 45.89 -2.49
C THR A 8 1.52 44.61 -2.93
N LEU A 9 1.10 43.47 -2.35
CA LEU A 9 1.21 42.20 -3.05
C LEU A 9 0.34 42.32 -4.32
N PRO A 10 0.83 41.91 -5.50
CA PRO A 10 0.00 41.89 -6.69
C PRO A 10 -1.20 40.98 -6.41
N LEU A 11 -2.42 41.46 -6.69
CA LEU A 11 -3.59 40.59 -6.75
C LEU A 11 -3.28 39.45 -7.73
N ARG A 12 -3.03 38.24 -7.21
CA ARG A 12 -3.17 37.02 -7.99
C ARG A 12 -4.57 37.07 -8.56
N SER A 13 -4.72 37.19 -9.88
CA SER A 13 -5.93 36.70 -10.53
C SER A 13 -6.15 35.29 -9.99
N ARG A 14 -7.25 35.05 -9.29
CA ARG A 14 -7.55 33.71 -8.77
C ARG A 14 -7.67 32.80 -10.00
N GLU A 15 -6.66 31.98 -10.25
CA GLU A 15 -6.78 30.87 -11.18
C GLU A 15 -7.98 30.03 -10.71
N GLN A 16 -8.90 29.74 -11.62
CA GLN A 16 -10.12 28.99 -11.32
C GLN A 16 -10.30 27.91 -12.38
N PRO A 17 -10.93 26.78 -12.03
CA PRO A 17 -11.25 25.74 -12.99
C PRO A 17 -12.00 26.29 -14.19
N GLN A 18 -11.46 26.07 -15.40
CA GLN A 18 -12.13 26.41 -16.64
C GLN A 18 -13.20 25.35 -16.92
N MET A 19 -14.47 25.77 -16.90
CA MET A 19 -15.58 24.92 -17.33
C MET A 19 -15.42 24.55 -18.80
N HIS A 20 -15.52 23.26 -19.10
CA HIS A 20 -15.57 22.76 -20.47
C HIS A 20 -16.98 22.93 -21.04
N SER A 21 -17.96 22.34 -20.37
CA SER A 21 -19.36 22.38 -20.78
C SER A 21 -20.34 22.21 -19.62
N GLN A 22 -21.62 22.13 -19.96
CA GLN A 22 -22.69 21.89 -18.99
C GLN A 22 -23.87 21.15 -19.61
N PHE A 23 -24.58 20.40 -18.78
CA PHE A 23 -25.81 19.70 -19.14
C PHE A 23 -26.81 19.78 -17.98
N THR A 24 -28.06 19.37 -18.21
CA THR A 24 -29.13 19.48 -17.20
C THR A 24 -29.69 18.12 -16.80
N VAL A 25 -29.71 17.86 -15.49
CA VAL A 25 -30.39 16.72 -14.88
C VAL A 25 -31.80 17.14 -14.48
N LYS A 26 -32.82 16.54 -15.10
CA LYS A 26 -34.25 16.82 -14.89
C LYS A 26 -34.93 15.73 -14.06
N SER A 27 -34.52 14.48 -14.27
CA SER A 27 -35.07 13.26 -13.66
C SER A 27 -34.62 13.04 -12.21
N SER A 28 -33.62 13.79 -11.73
CA SER A 28 -32.90 13.54 -10.47
C SER A 28 -32.14 12.20 -10.45
N CYS A 29 -31.77 11.71 -11.63
CA CYS A 29 -31.00 10.49 -11.80
C CYS A 29 -30.07 10.61 -13.01
N LEU A 30 -28.89 10.00 -12.90
CA LEU A 30 -27.90 9.91 -13.96
C LEU A 30 -27.70 8.45 -14.35
N CYS A 31 -27.71 8.17 -15.65
CA CYS A 31 -27.16 6.94 -16.23
C CYS A 31 -25.71 7.19 -16.65
N TYR A 32 -24.85 6.18 -16.51
CA TYR A 32 -23.41 6.34 -16.75
C TYR A 32 -22.74 5.11 -17.38
N GLY A 33 -21.57 5.33 -17.97
CA GLY A 33 -20.72 4.28 -18.56
C GLY A 33 -20.74 4.27 -20.09
N ASP A 34 -20.46 3.12 -20.67
CA ASP A 34 -20.56 2.91 -22.12
C ASP A 34 -22.03 2.93 -22.59
N LEU A 35 -22.27 2.93 -23.90
CA LEU A 35 -23.62 3.01 -24.47
C LEU A 35 -24.57 1.92 -23.97
N HIS A 36 -24.09 0.67 -23.85
CA HIS A 36 -24.89 -0.43 -23.32
C HIS A 36 -25.14 -0.28 -21.82
N ASN A 37 -24.19 0.24 -21.05
CA ASN A 37 -24.37 0.51 -19.63
C ASN A 37 -25.42 1.61 -19.41
N ILE A 38 -25.37 2.71 -20.19
CA ILE A 38 -26.38 3.77 -20.17
C ILE A 38 -27.77 3.19 -20.49
N TRP A 39 -27.84 2.32 -21.50
CA TRP A 39 -29.09 1.67 -21.89
C TRP A 39 -29.68 0.78 -20.80
N VAL A 40 -28.83 -0.02 -20.14
CA VAL A 40 -29.20 -0.86 -18.99
C VAL A 40 -29.66 0.02 -17.83
N GLY A 41 -28.88 1.04 -17.49
CA GLY A 41 -29.17 1.97 -16.40
C GLY A 41 -30.52 2.65 -16.55
N ALA A 42 -30.91 3.03 -17.77
CA ALA A 42 -32.21 3.61 -18.07
C ALA A 42 -33.40 2.65 -17.88
N GLY A 43 -33.15 1.33 -17.86
CA GLY A 43 -34.15 0.29 -17.64
C GLY A 43 -34.13 -0.32 -16.23
N SER A 44 -33.07 -0.10 -15.46
CA SER A 44 -32.90 -0.64 -14.11
C SER A 44 -33.59 0.21 -13.04
N PRO A 45 -33.92 -0.37 -11.87
CA PRO A 45 -34.29 0.41 -10.69
C PRO A 45 -33.21 1.43 -10.33
N ILE A 46 -33.62 2.56 -9.76
CA ILE A 46 -32.69 3.62 -9.34
C ILE A 46 -31.79 3.09 -8.22
N GLN A 47 -30.48 3.10 -8.45
CA GLN A 47 -29.48 2.77 -7.45
C GLN A 47 -29.35 3.94 -6.47
N GLY A 48 -29.70 3.71 -5.20
CA GLY A 48 -29.32 4.61 -4.11
C GLY A 48 -27.81 4.57 -3.86
N PHE A 49 -27.32 5.32 -2.87
CA PHE A 49 -25.92 5.19 -2.44
C PHE A 49 -25.66 3.74 -2.01
N PRO A 50 -24.88 2.98 -2.79
CA PRO A 50 -24.72 1.59 -2.49
C PRO A 50 -23.65 1.49 -1.39
N ASN A 51 -23.83 0.57 -0.46
CA ASN A 51 -22.74 0.02 0.34
C ASN A 51 -22.54 -1.45 -0.09
N PRO A 52 -22.26 -1.70 -1.39
CA PRO A 52 -22.21 -3.06 -1.87
C PRO A 52 -20.89 -3.66 -1.36
N ALA A 53 -20.98 -4.70 -0.54
CA ALA A 53 -19.80 -5.51 -0.28
C ALA A 53 -19.27 -6.01 -1.64
N PRO A 54 -17.97 -5.88 -1.92
CA PRO A 54 -17.42 -6.38 -3.17
C PRO A 54 -17.70 -7.88 -3.31
N GLU A 55 -18.18 -8.29 -4.49
CA GLU A 55 -18.35 -9.70 -4.83
C GLU A 55 -17.00 -10.24 -5.33
N PHE A 56 -16.66 -11.46 -4.89
CA PHE A 56 -15.46 -12.16 -5.32
C PHE A 56 -15.77 -12.96 -6.58
N SER A 57 -15.12 -12.63 -7.69
CA SER A 57 -15.11 -13.43 -8.91
C SER A 57 -13.67 -13.87 -9.18
N ASP A 58 -13.34 -15.12 -8.85
CA ASP A 58 -11.99 -15.70 -8.95
C ASP A 58 -10.91 -14.82 -8.30
N THR A 59 -10.09 -14.12 -9.10
CA THR A 59 -9.00 -13.22 -8.65
C THR A 59 -9.40 -11.74 -8.63
N VAL A 60 -10.65 -11.44 -8.96
CA VAL A 60 -11.15 -10.08 -9.17
C VAL A 60 -12.27 -9.74 -8.20
N ARG A 61 -12.29 -8.49 -7.73
CA ARG A 61 -13.40 -7.93 -6.95
C ARG A 61 -14.23 -7.03 -7.85
N VAL A 62 -15.52 -7.30 -7.92
CA VAL A 62 -16.48 -6.51 -8.69
C VAL A 62 -17.61 -6.03 -7.79
N HIS A 63 -18.16 -4.87 -8.09
CA HIS A 63 -19.39 -4.38 -7.49
C HIS A 63 -20.54 -4.58 -8.46
N LYS A 64 -21.67 -5.07 -7.96
CA LYS A 64 -22.88 -5.15 -8.77
C LYS A 64 -23.48 -3.76 -8.93
N LEU A 65 -23.27 -3.16 -10.10
CA LEU A 65 -23.79 -1.84 -10.45
C LEU A 65 -24.97 -1.93 -11.43
N GLU A 66 -25.90 -1.02 -11.27
CA GLU A 66 -27.07 -0.85 -12.15
C GLU A 66 -26.85 0.23 -13.22
N TYR A 67 -25.69 0.90 -13.23
CA TYR A 67 -25.33 1.95 -14.20
C TYR A 67 -26.28 3.14 -14.24
N ASN A 68 -26.98 3.36 -13.14
CA ASN A 68 -27.70 4.58 -12.84
C ASN A 68 -27.48 4.97 -11.36
N VAL A 69 -27.74 6.23 -11.01
CA VAL A 69 -27.58 6.73 -9.64
C VAL A 69 -28.50 7.91 -9.38
N SER A 70 -29.07 8.02 -8.17
CA SER A 70 -29.74 9.26 -7.73
C SER A 70 -28.78 10.45 -7.82
N ALA A 71 -29.22 11.58 -8.35
CA ALA A 71 -28.36 12.74 -8.60
C ALA A 71 -29.09 14.08 -8.36
N LEU A 72 -28.35 15.12 -7.99
CA LEU A 72 -28.90 16.45 -7.81
C LEU A 72 -29.50 16.97 -9.12
N LYS A 73 -30.75 17.43 -9.03
CA LYS A 73 -31.47 18.06 -10.13
C LYS A 73 -30.90 19.45 -10.41
N GLY A 74 -30.71 19.76 -11.68
CA GLY A 74 -30.29 21.09 -12.13
C GLY A 74 -29.12 21.02 -13.11
N THR A 75 -28.38 22.12 -13.19
CA THR A 75 -27.24 22.25 -14.10
C THR A 75 -26.01 21.58 -13.52
N TRP A 76 -25.39 20.70 -14.31
CA TRP A 76 -24.11 20.09 -14.05
C TRP A 76 -23.07 20.69 -14.99
N LYS A 77 -21.89 20.94 -14.47
CA LYS A 77 -20.74 21.49 -15.19
C LYS A 77 -19.70 20.39 -15.35
N THR A 78 -19.01 20.36 -16.47
CA THR A 78 -17.89 19.47 -16.73
C THR A 78 -16.60 20.28 -16.83
N PHE A 79 -15.50 19.65 -16.44
CA PHE A 79 -14.18 20.23 -16.42
C PHE A 79 -13.18 19.20 -16.94
N HIS A 80 -12.31 19.63 -17.85
CA HIS A 80 -11.12 18.86 -18.17
C HIS A 80 -10.14 18.89 -17.01
N LEU A 81 -9.59 17.73 -16.70
CA LEU A 81 -8.38 17.60 -15.90
C LEU A 81 -7.24 17.27 -16.84
N VAL A 82 -6.26 18.16 -16.91
CA VAL A 82 -5.15 18.10 -17.87
C VAL A 82 -3.83 17.86 -17.16
N ASP A 83 -2.96 17.10 -17.82
CA ASP A 83 -1.54 17.09 -17.47
C ASP A 83 -0.98 18.50 -17.63
N ILE A 84 -0.42 19.07 -16.56
CA ILE A 84 -0.06 20.51 -16.53
C ILE A 84 1.03 20.84 -17.56
N GLY A 85 1.97 19.92 -17.80
CA GLY A 85 3.08 20.13 -18.73
C GLY A 85 2.66 20.06 -20.21
N SER A 86 1.84 19.07 -20.56
CA SER A 86 1.45 18.78 -21.95
C SER A 86 0.09 19.34 -22.35
N GLN A 87 -0.74 19.73 -21.38
CA GLN A 87 -2.14 20.16 -21.56
C GLN A 87 -3.04 19.08 -22.18
N ILE A 88 -2.60 17.81 -22.16
CA ILE A 88 -3.39 16.66 -22.61
C ILE A 88 -4.42 16.33 -21.53
N VAL A 89 -5.68 16.12 -21.94
CA VAL A 89 -6.75 15.64 -21.05
C VAL A 89 -6.39 14.26 -20.52
N ARG A 90 -6.30 14.14 -19.19
CA ARG A 90 -6.02 12.88 -18.48
C ARG A 90 -7.22 12.37 -17.72
N ALA A 91 -8.10 13.26 -17.29
CA ALA A 91 -9.29 12.91 -16.55
C ALA A 91 -10.38 13.96 -16.76
N TRP A 92 -11.57 13.67 -16.26
CA TRP A 92 -12.73 14.55 -16.28
C TRP A 92 -13.35 14.66 -14.90
N PHE A 93 -13.82 15.86 -14.58
CA PHE A 93 -14.62 16.09 -13.40
C PHE A 93 -15.95 16.73 -13.80
N ALA A 94 -17.06 16.19 -13.30
CA ALA A 94 -18.38 16.76 -13.47
C ALA A 94 -19.00 17.03 -12.09
N CYS A 95 -19.65 18.17 -11.90
CA CYS A 95 -20.33 18.45 -10.64
C CYS A 95 -21.55 19.35 -10.83
N HIS A 96 -22.50 19.24 -9.90
CA HIS A 96 -23.65 20.13 -9.86
C HIS A 96 -23.21 21.59 -9.65
N SER A 97 -23.95 22.54 -10.23
CA SER A 97 -23.60 23.97 -10.24
C SER A 97 -23.46 24.63 -8.86
N SER A 98 -24.02 24.00 -7.82
CA SER A 98 -23.91 24.44 -6.42
C SER A 98 -22.65 23.94 -5.70
N VAL A 99 -21.86 23.07 -6.33
CA VAL A 99 -20.68 22.45 -5.72
C VAL A 99 -19.42 23.23 -6.09
N ASN A 100 -18.52 23.42 -5.13
CA ASN A 100 -17.16 23.90 -5.41
C ASN A 100 -16.34 22.74 -5.97
N PRO A 101 -15.90 22.79 -7.24
CA PRO A 101 -15.20 21.67 -7.86
C PRO A 101 -13.86 21.33 -7.20
N GLU A 102 -13.13 22.33 -6.69
CA GLU A 102 -11.82 22.12 -6.04
C GLU A 102 -11.96 21.41 -4.70
N GLU A 103 -12.92 21.82 -3.87
CA GLU A 103 -13.17 21.19 -2.57
C GLU A 103 -13.73 19.77 -2.70
N GLU A 104 -14.60 19.54 -3.69
CA GLU A 104 -15.25 18.25 -3.87
C GLU A 104 -14.31 17.19 -4.46
N ILE A 105 -13.44 17.57 -5.41
CA ILE A 105 -12.44 16.63 -5.94
C ILE A 105 -11.39 16.29 -4.88
N ASP A 106 -10.96 17.25 -4.06
CA ASP A 106 -10.03 17.01 -2.94
C ASP A 106 -10.62 16.01 -1.94
N LYS A 107 -11.89 16.19 -1.55
CA LYS A 107 -12.64 15.24 -0.73
C LYS A 107 -12.61 13.82 -1.33
N ILE A 108 -12.87 13.67 -2.63
CA ILE A 108 -12.87 12.37 -3.30
C ILE A 108 -11.47 11.75 -3.29
N LEU A 109 -10.45 12.51 -3.72
CA LEU A 109 -9.09 12.01 -3.85
C LEU A 109 -8.47 11.62 -2.51
N ARG A 110 -8.89 12.24 -1.40
CA ARG A 110 -8.45 11.90 -0.04
C ARG A 110 -8.81 10.46 0.35
N VAL A 111 -9.94 9.93 -0.10
CA VAL A 111 -10.39 8.57 0.27
C VAL A 111 -10.38 7.56 -0.87
N SER A 112 -10.33 8.01 -2.12
CA SER A 112 -10.36 7.13 -3.29
C SER A 112 -9.84 7.81 -4.57
N GLY A 113 -8.54 8.08 -4.61
CA GLY A 113 -7.80 8.54 -5.78
C GLY A 113 -7.39 7.41 -6.75
N SER A 114 -6.27 7.64 -7.46
CA SER A 114 -5.76 6.70 -8.47
C SER A 114 -5.04 5.50 -7.82
N PRO A 115 -5.40 4.25 -8.14
CA PRO A 115 -4.76 3.06 -7.57
C PRO A 115 -3.25 2.94 -7.84
N TYR A 116 -2.75 3.71 -8.80
CA TYR A 116 -1.35 3.73 -9.20
C TYR A 116 -0.56 4.86 -8.52
N GLU A 117 -1.21 5.65 -7.66
CA GLU A 117 -0.56 6.63 -6.80
C GLU A 117 -0.47 6.15 -5.36
N LEU A 118 0.60 6.56 -4.69
CA LEU A 118 0.74 6.37 -3.25
C LEU A 118 -0.37 7.10 -2.48
N GLU A 119 -0.79 6.48 -1.38
CA GLU A 119 -1.81 6.99 -0.47
C GLU A 119 -3.08 7.48 -1.17
N SER A 120 -3.52 6.73 -2.19
CA SER A 120 -4.73 7.01 -2.96
C SER A 120 -6.02 6.54 -2.29
N GLY A 121 -5.96 6.13 -1.02
CA GLY A 121 -7.11 5.59 -0.29
C GLY A 121 -7.58 4.24 -0.86
N SER A 122 -8.89 3.98 -0.77
CA SER A 122 -9.47 2.69 -1.13
C SER A 122 -9.86 2.62 -2.61
N ASN A 123 -9.55 1.48 -3.23
CA ASN A 123 -9.98 1.14 -4.59
C ASN A 123 -11.26 0.29 -4.62
N VAL A 124 -11.89 0.08 -3.47
CA VAL A 124 -13.17 -0.62 -3.32
C VAL A 124 -14.10 0.16 -2.40
N ASN A 125 -15.40 -0.10 -2.49
CA ASN A 125 -16.34 0.47 -1.54
C ASN A 125 -16.06 -0.12 -0.15
N ASN A 126 -15.75 0.75 0.82
CA ASN A 126 -15.45 0.36 2.19
C ASN A 126 -16.08 1.37 3.19
N ALA A 127 -15.83 1.19 4.49
CA ALA A 127 -16.37 2.08 5.52
C ALA A 127 -15.87 3.53 5.39
N GLU A 128 -14.64 3.75 4.90
CA GLU A 128 -14.04 5.09 4.76
C GLU A 128 -14.66 5.84 3.58
N THR A 129 -14.78 5.19 2.41
CA THR A 129 -15.44 5.79 1.25
C THR A 129 -16.91 6.02 1.53
N ALA A 130 -17.57 5.09 2.25
CA ALA A 130 -18.95 5.26 2.67
C ALA A 130 -19.14 6.44 3.64
N ALA A 131 -18.20 6.66 4.58
CA ALA A 131 -18.29 7.78 5.53
C ALA A 131 -18.18 9.15 4.85
N GLU A 132 -17.45 9.24 3.74
CA GLU A 132 -17.33 10.45 2.93
C GLU A 132 -18.37 10.51 1.79
N GLY A 133 -19.30 9.56 1.69
CA GLY A 133 -20.28 9.53 0.60
C GLY A 133 -19.64 9.37 -0.79
N VAL A 134 -18.54 8.62 -0.88
CA VAL A 134 -17.84 8.32 -2.14
C VAL A 134 -18.17 6.89 -2.59
N LEU A 135 -18.79 6.79 -3.76
CA LEU A 135 -19.02 5.52 -4.45
C LEU A 135 -17.87 5.25 -5.42
N VAL A 136 -17.21 4.11 -5.24
CA VAL A 136 -16.07 3.66 -6.03
C VAL A 136 -16.51 2.75 -7.17
N ILE A 137 -16.14 3.11 -8.39
CA ILE A 137 -16.29 2.30 -9.61
C ILE A 137 -14.88 1.97 -10.10
N ASN A 138 -14.49 0.69 -10.00
CA ASN A 138 -13.15 0.22 -10.30
C ASN A 138 -13.07 -0.36 -11.73
N ARG A 139 -11.86 -0.65 -12.22
CA ARG A 139 -11.59 -1.11 -13.60
C ARG A 139 -12.44 -2.29 -14.06
N TYR A 140 -12.87 -3.12 -13.13
CA TYR A 140 -13.63 -4.33 -13.36
C TYR A 140 -15.15 -4.14 -13.28
N ASP A 141 -15.61 -2.94 -12.90
CA ASP A 141 -17.02 -2.61 -12.76
C ASP A 141 -17.60 -2.02 -14.08
N TRP A 142 -16.76 -1.86 -15.11
CA TRP A 142 -17.11 -1.25 -16.39
C TRP A 142 -17.52 -2.26 -17.47
N GLY A 143 -18.08 -1.73 -18.56
CA GLY A 143 -18.78 -2.44 -19.61
C GLY A 143 -18.09 -3.65 -20.26
N TYR A 144 -16.76 -3.76 -20.26
CA TYR A 144 -16.07 -4.98 -20.73
C TYR A 144 -16.49 -6.23 -19.92
N TYR A 145 -16.71 -6.06 -18.62
CA TYR A 145 -17.09 -7.13 -17.69
C TYR A 145 -18.61 -7.25 -17.52
N ASP A 146 -19.39 -6.36 -18.16
CA ASP A 146 -20.86 -6.37 -18.14
C ASP A 146 -21.42 -6.34 -19.57
N GLN A 147 -21.93 -7.48 -20.03
CA GLN A 147 -22.45 -7.63 -21.40
C GLN A 147 -23.96 -7.33 -21.52
N ARG A 148 -24.62 -6.88 -20.45
CA ARG A 148 -26.06 -6.55 -20.47
C ARG A 148 -26.30 -5.38 -21.43
N GLY A 149 -27.36 -5.45 -22.24
CA GLY A 149 -27.71 -4.35 -23.17
C GLY A 149 -26.81 -4.21 -24.40
N MET A 150 -25.77 -5.05 -24.55
CA MET A 150 -24.84 -5.00 -25.68
C MET A 150 -25.53 -5.26 -27.03
N ALA A 151 -26.52 -6.14 -27.07
CA ALA A 151 -27.24 -6.44 -28.31
C ALA A 151 -28.10 -5.25 -28.80
N GLU A 152 -28.64 -4.47 -27.86
CA GLU A 152 -29.53 -3.35 -28.12
C GLU A 152 -28.77 -2.07 -28.45
N ALA A 153 -27.85 -1.68 -27.58
CA ALA A 153 -27.18 -0.38 -27.61
C ALA A 153 -25.67 -0.47 -27.83
N GLY A 154 -25.09 -1.68 -27.78
CA GLY A 154 -23.65 -1.89 -27.90
C GLY A 154 -23.04 -1.22 -29.12
N ASP A 155 -21.77 -0.86 -28.97
CA ASP A 155 -21.04 -0.14 -29.99
C ASP A 155 -20.71 -1.04 -31.19
N ALA A 156 -20.74 -0.48 -32.39
CA ALA A 156 -20.24 -1.18 -33.58
C ALA A 156 -18.70 -1.15 -33.65
N GLY A 157 -18.07 -0.29 -32.84
CA GLY A 157 -16.63 -0.17 -32.70
C GLY A 157 -16.05 -1.19 -31.71
N ASP A 158 -15.66 -2.34 -32.26
CA ASP A 158 -14.51 -3.14 -31.82
C ASP A 158 -14.41 -3.55 -30.34
N VAL A 159 -15.03 -4.68 -30.03
CA VAL A 159 -14.55 -5.59 -28.97
C VAL A 159 -13.16 -6.18 -29.33
N GLU A 160 -12.65 -5.95 -30.56
CA GLU A 160 -11.39 -6.48 -31.07
C GLU A 160 -10.22 -5.46 -31.20
N SER A 161 -10.44 -4.16 -31.01
CA SER A 161 -9.38 -3.14 -31.08
C SER A 161 -9.25 -2.36 -29.77
N VAL A 162 -8.77 -3.05 -28.75
CA VAL A 162 -8.49 -2.58 -27.38
C VAL A 162 -7.51 -1.37 -27.31
N GLY A 163 -7.08 -0.77 -28.44
CA GLY A 163 -5.97 0.20 -28.46
C GLY A 163 -6.01 1.26 -29.56
N LYS A 164 -7.17 1.68 -30.07
CA LYS A 164 -7.25 2.81 -31.01
C LYS A 164 -8.39 3.77 -30.61
N TYR A 165 -8.29 4.77 -29.74
CA TYR A 165 -7.17 5.51 -29.17
C TYR A 165 -7.65 6.25 -27.91
N GLY A 166 -8.23 5.57 -26.92
CA GLY A 166 -8.73 6.21 -25.70
C GLY A 166 -9.99 5.56 -25.15
N HIS A 167 -10.36 5.94 -23.94
CA HIS A 167 -11.57 5.47 -23.29
C HIS A 167 -12.53 6.62 -22.98
N CYS A 168 -13.79 6.27 -22.79
CA CYS A 168 -14.85 7.23 -22.63
C CYS A 168 -15.96 6.68 -21.76
N VAL A 169 -16.69 7.58 -21.11
CA VAL A 169 -17.95 7.27 -20.44
C VAL A 169 -18.94 8.38 -20.71
N GLY A 170 -20.21 8.02 -20.91
CA GLY A 170 -21.29 8.99 -20.91
C GLY A 170 -21.81 9.22 -19.50
N LEU A 171 -22.34 10.42 -19.27
CA LEU A 171 -23.11 10.79 -18.08
C LEU A 171 -24.37 11.52 -18.54
N VAL A 172 -25.53 10.88 -18.40
CA VAL A 172 -26.77 11.32 -19.06
C VAL A 172 -27.95 11.31 -18.10
N ASP A 173 -28.83 12.30 -18.18
CA ASP A 173 -30.10 12.29 -17.47
C ASP A 173 -30.94 11.04 -17.85
N LEU A 174 -31.51 10.39 -16.84
CA LEU A 174 -32.25 9.13 -17.03
C LEU A 174 -33.44 9.27 -18.01
N GLU A 175 -34.12 10.42 -18.08
CA GLU A 175 -35.26 10.63 -18.99
C GLU A 175 -34.85 10.56 -20.47
N ASN A 176 -33.60 10.95 -20.79
CA ASN A 176 -33.08 11.01 -22.15
C ASN A 176 -32.04 9.91 -22.45
N ALA A 177 -31.65 9.09 -21.46
CA ALA A 177 -30.54 8.16 -21.55
C ALA A 177 -30.58 7.22 -22.78
N LYS A 178 -31.74 6.61 -23.08
CA LYS A 178 -31.87 5.70 -24.24
C LYS A 178 -31.80 6.43 -25.58
N GLU A 179 -32.43 7.61 -25.67
CA GLU A 179 -32.40 8.43 -26.88
C GLU A 179 -30.98 8.90 -27.17
N GLN A 180 -30.27 9.38 -26.14
CA GLN A 180 -28.88 9.82 -26.25
C GLN A 180 -27.94 8.66 -26.62
N ALA A 181 -28.11 7.48 -26.02
CA ALA A 181 -27.31 6.31 -26.35
C ALA A 181 -27.47 5.91 -27.83
N LEU A 182 -28.69 5.99 -28.37
CA LEU A 182 -28.95 5.73 -29.80
C LEU A 182 -28.38 6.82 -30.71
N GLN A 183 -28.35 8.08 -30.26
CA GLN A 183 -27.77 9.17 -31.03
C GLN A 183 -26.25 9.00 -31.17
N TRP A 184 -25.55 8.64 -30.08
CA TRP A 184 -24.11 8.41 -30.09
C TRP A 184 -23.70 7.09 -30.76
N LYS A 185 -24.63 6.14 -30.89
CA LYS A 185 -24.37 4.85 -31.52
C LYS A 185 -23.87 5.02 -32.95
N GLY A 186 -22.74 4.39 -33.26
CA GLY A 186 -22.12 4.42 -34.59
C GLY A 186 -21.28 5.67 -34.88
N GLN A 187 -21.13 6.58 -33.91
CA GLN A 187 -20.14 7.66 -33.95
C GLN A 187 -18.83 7.20 -33.29
N ASP A 188 -17.70 7.72 -33.78
CA ASP A 188 -16.40 7.50 -33.14
C ASP A 188 -16.41 8.11 -31.72
N ASN A 189 -15.73 7.44 -30.77
CA ASN A 189 -15.71 7.87 -29.38
C ASN A 189 -15.14 9.27 -29.18
N ALA A 190 -14.21 9.73 -30.04
CA ALA A 190 -13.63 11.06 -29.98
C ALA A 190 -14.52 12.14 -30.62
N GLU A 191 -15.52 11.74 -31.41
CA GLU A 191 -16.36 12.65 -32.20
C GLU A 191 -17.76 12.84 -31.61
N ARG A 192 -18.10 12.15 -30.51
CA ARG A 192 -19.40 12.26 -29.86
C ARG A 192 -19.58 13.64 -29.24
N ASP A 193 -20.51 14.39 -29.80
CA ASP A 193 -20.88 15.72 -29.32
C ASP A 193 -21.55 15.68 -27.94
N GLU A 194 -21.33 16.75 -27.19
CA GLU A 194 -22.04 17.02 -25.94
C GLU A 194 -23.53 17.31 -26.19
N ALA A 195 -24.38 16.96 -25.23
CA ALA A 195 -25.82 17.10 -25.35
C ALA A 195 -26.42 17.91 -24.20
N GLU A 196 -27.61 18.49 -24.41
CA GLU A 196 -28.32 19.23 -23.35
C GLU A 196 -28.59 18.34 -22.11
N ALA A 197 -28.82 17.05 -22.35
CA ALA A 197 -29.17 16.08 -21.33
C ALA A 197 -27.99 15.22 -20.85
N GLY A 198 -26.77 15.42 -21.36
CA GLY A 198 -25.63 14.61 -20.95
C GLY A 198 -24.29 15.03 -21.54
N ALA A 199 -23.23 14.52 -20.93
CA ALA A 199 -21.85 14.74 -21.36
C ALA A 199 -21.21 13.42 -21.79
N TRP A 200 -20.30 13.51 -22.77
CA TRP A 200 -19.44 12.43 -23.19
C TRP A 200 -18.00 12.72 -22.78
N LEU A 201 -17.46 11.93 -21.86
CA LEU A 201 -16.17 12.19 -21.22
C LEU A 201 -15.11 11.31 -21.88
N TYR A 202 -14.40 11.83 -22.88
CA TYR A 202 -13.38 11.08 -23.63
C TYR A 202 -11.96 11.41 -23.15
N ILE A 203 -11.14 10.39 -22.89
CA ILE A 203 -9.73 10.49 -22.52
C ILE A 203 -8.89 9.79 -23.59
N PRO A 204 -8.00 10.50 -24.31
CA PRO A 204 -7.17 9.91 -25.35
C PRO A 204 -6.07 9.03 -24.75
N TYR A 205 -5.67 7.97 -25.48
CA TYR A 205 -4.56 7.06 -25.11
C TYR A 205 -4.66 6.44 -23.71
N ALA A 206 -5.87 6.18 -23.24
CA ALA A 206 -6.14 5.55 -21.96
C ALA A 206 -6.38 4.04 -22.08
N GLU A 207 -5.92 3.29 -21.10
CA GLU A 207 -6.40 1.96 -20.72
C GLU A 207 -7.01 2.01 -19.30
N TYR A 208 -7.69 0.96 -18.82
CA TYR A 208 -8.26 0.83 -17.47
C TYR A 208 -9.04 2.04 -16.88
N LEU A 209 -10.34 1.86 -16.72
CA LEU A 209 -11.24 2.93 -16.31
C LEU A 209 -11.50 3.00 -14.81
N PHE A 210 -11.63 4.21 -14.29
CA PHE A 210 -12.00 4.44 -12.89
C PHE A 210 -13.00 5.59 -12.79
N GLY A 211 -13.96 5.44 -11.87
CA GLY A 211 -15.01 6.41 -11.63
C GLY A 211 -15.26 6.58 -10.15
N ARG A 212 -15.53 7.81 -9.71
CA ARG A 212 -15.91 8.11 -8.32
C ARG A 212 -17.10 9.04 -8.32
N PHE A 213 -18.22 8.64 -7.74
CA PHE A 213 -19.31 9.56 -7.47
C PHE A 213 -19.14 10.12 -6.05
N GLY A 214 -19.21 11.44 -5.92
CA GLY A 214 -19.37 12.11 -4.63
C GLY A 214 -20.84 12.42 -4.40
N PHE A 215 -21.34 12.03 -3.22
CA PHE A 215 -22.71 12.27 -2.78
C PHE A 215 -22.77 13.45 -1.79
N ASP A 216 -23.99 13.96 -1.63
CA ASP A 216 -24.32 14.86 -0.53
C ASP A 216 -24.11 14.21 0.84
N GLU A 217 -24.19 15.02 1.89
CA GLU A 217 -23.95 14.66 3.28
C GLU A 217 -24.95 13.64 3.82
N GLU A 218 -26.13 13.51 3.20
CA GLU A 218 -27.15 12.52 3.54
C GLU A 218 -26.99 11.21 2.76
N HIS A 219 -25.99 11.14 1.86
CA HIS A 219 -25.78 10.06 0.89
C HIS A 219 -27.03 9.79 0.02
N ALA A 220 -27.84 10.82 -0.23
CA ALA A 220 -29.12 10.71 -0.92
C ALA A 220 -28.97 10.88 -2.43
N ALA A 221 -28.14 11.84 -2.87
CA ALA A 221 -27.93 12.14 -4.27
C ALA A 221 -26.46 12.42 -4.59
N ALA A 222 -26.00 11.87 -5.71
CA ALA A 222 -24.72 12.23 -6.32
C ALA A 222 -24.75 13.72 -6.71
N ARG A 223 -23.66 14.41 -6.41
CA ARG A 223 -23.44 15.83 -6.73
C ARG A 223 -22.17 16.05 -7.56
N SER A 224 -21.35 15.03 -7.70
CA SER A 224 -20.11 15.06 -8.47
C SER A 224 -19.75 13.69 -9.02
N PHE A 225 -18.94 13.68 -10.09
CA PHE A 225 -18.39 12.51 -10.72
C PHE A 225 -16.98 12.79 -11.23
N LEU A 226 -16.01 12.00 -10.77
CA LEU A 226 -14.63 12.00 -11.24
C LEU A 226 -14.41 10.77 -12.12
N PHE A 227 -13.92 10.98 -13.35
CA PHE A 227 -13.60 9.94 -14.31
C PHE A 227 -12.13 10.03 -14.71
N PHE A 228 -11.39 8.95 -14.57
CA PHE A 228 -9.95 8.91 -14.80
C PHE A 228 -9.47 7.51 -15.16
N THR A 229 -8.19 7.40 -15.45
CA THR A 229 -7.57 6.19 -16.02
C THR A 229 -6.28 5.82 -15.28
N GLU A 230 -5.68 4.69 -15.63
CA GLU A 230 -4.37 4.25 -15.08
C GLU A 230 -3.24 5.25 -15.29
N SER A 231 -3.32 6.01 -16.38
CA SER A 231 -2.36 7.01 -16.83
C SER A 231 -2.58 8.37 -16.17
N THR A 232 -3.61 8.50 -15.32
CA THR A 232 -3.84 9.72 -14.54
C THR A 232 -3.00 9.69 -13.26
N SER A 233 -2.03 10.60 -13.19
CA SER A 233 -1.41 11.00 -11.93
C SER A 233 -1.91 12.40 -11.54
N PHE A 234 -2.65 12.48 -10.44
CA PHE A 234 -3.14 13.72 -9.84
C PHE A 234 -2.03 14.58 -9.25
N MET A 235 -0.81 14.04 -9.08
CA MET A 235 0.39 14.82 -8.76
C MET A 235 0.88 15.71 -9.92
N TYR A 236 0.49 15.40 -11.16
CA TYR A 236 0.83 16.21 -12.35
C TYR A 236 -0.40 16.70 -13.13
N THR A 237 -1.60 16.29 -12.71
CA THR A 237 -2.87 16.65 -13.34
C THR A 237 -3.57 17.73 -12.52
N GLY A 238 -4.00 18.80 -13.19
CA GLY A 238 -4.76 19.92 -12.62
C GLY A 238 -6.05 20.16 -13.40
N PHE A 239 -6.96 21.00 -12.88
CA PHE A 239 -8.03 21.52 -13.73
C PHE A 239 -7.45 22.36 -14.87
N GLN A 240 -8.04 22.27 -16.06
CA GLN A 240 -7.71 23.19 -17.13
C GLN A 240 -7.92 24.65 -16.67
N GLY A 241 -6.98 25.53 -16.98
CA GLY A 241 -6.98 26.93 -16.50
C GLY A 241 -6.29 27.15 -15.15
N MET A 242 -5.84 26.09 -14.48
CA MET A 242 -5.04 26.15 -13.26
C MET A 242 -3.61 25.66 -13.52
N SER A 243 -2.64 26.27 -12.85
CA SER A 243 -1.20 25.97 -13.04
C SER A 243 -0.63 24.96 -12.04
N TYR A 244 -1.46 24.41 -11.15
CA TYR A 244 -1.04 23.54 -10.06
C TYR A 244 -1.82 22.22 -10.03
N PRO A 245 -1.19 21.13 -9.55
CA PRO A 245 -1.79 19.80 -9.54
C PRO A 245 -2.83 19.64 -8.45
N LEU A 246 -3.69 18.65 -8.61
CA LEU A 246 -4.75 18.29 -7.66
C LEU A 246 -4.22 17.62 -6.39
N ARG A 247 -3.06 16.96 -6.47
CA ARG A 247 -2.34 16.44 -5.32
C ARG A 247 -0.92 17.00 -5.27
N LYS A 248 -0.40 17.18 -4.07
CA LYS A 248 1.01 17.49 -3.86
C LYS A 248 1.82 16.23 -4.15
N GLU A 249 2.85 16.36 -4.98
CA GLU A 249 3.91 15.35 -5.06
C GLU A 249 4.69 15.37 -3.74
N GLU A 250 4.73 14.23 -3.07
CA GLU A 250 5.53 14.05 -1.86
C GLU A 250 6.62 13.00 -2.12
N SER A 251 7.83 13.28 -1.65
CA SER A 251 8.90 12.28 -1.70
C SER A 251 8.63 11.16 -0.68
N PRO A 252 9.21 9.95 -0.86
CA PRO A 252 9.14 8.89 0.15
C PRO A 252 9.55 9.38 1.55
N GLU A 253 10.52 10.29 1.64
CA GLU A 253 10.94 10.93 2.89
C GLU A 253 9.85 11.79 3.52
N GLU A 254 9.14 12.60 2.74
CA GLU A 254 8.04 13.43 3.23
C GLU A 254 6.87 12.57 3.72
N ILE A 255 6.51 11.55 2.96
CA ILE A 255 5.45 10.59 3.30
C ILE A 255 5.79 9.88 4.61
N PHE A 256 6.96 9.25 4.68
CA PHE A 256 7.40 8.53 5.88
C PHE A 256 7.48 9.44 7.11
N THR A 257 8.03 10.65 6.96
CA THR A 257 8.09 11.63 8.06
C THR A 257 6.70 12.06 8.52
N ARG A 258 5.75 12.22 7.60
CA ARG A 258 4.36 12.55 7.94
C ARG A 258 3.70 11.43 8.73
N HIS A 259 3.88 10.17 8.32
CA HIS A 259 3.34 9.01 9.06
C HIS A 259 3.97 8.86 10.45
N LEU A 260 5.28 9.08 10.59
CA LEU A 260 5.94 9.12 11.90
C LEU A 260 5.33 10.19 12.81
N ASN A 261 5.01 11.36 12.27
CA ASN A 261 4.46 12.48 13.04
C ASN A 261 2.94 12.36 13.29
N SER A 262 2.20 11.57 12.51
CA SER A 262 0.76 11.36 12.69
C SER A 262 0.43 10.37 13.81
N GLY A 263 1.44 9.68 14.35
CA GLY A 263 1.27 8.63 15.36
C GLY A 263 0.83 7.28 14.77
N GLU A 264 1.05 7.08 13.47
CA GLU A 264 0.83 5.78 12.84
C GLU A 264 1.65 4.68 13.52
N GLN A 265 1.03 3.51 13.68
CA GLN A 265 1.68 2.37 14.31
C GLN A 265 2.49 1.61 13.26
N PHE A 266 3.81 1.67 13.39
CA PHE A 266 4.75 0.92 12.54
C PHE A 266 5.04 -0.49 13.07
N ASP A 267 4.18 -1.05 13.93
CA ASP A 267 4.39 -2.38 14.51
C ASP A 267 4.25 -3.49 13.47
N GLY A 268 3.43 -3.31 12.43
CA GLY A 268 3.19 -4.26 11.34
C GLY A 268 2.32 -5.47 11.68
N LEU A 269 1.69 -5.55 12.86
CA LEU A 269 0.95 -6.75 13.29
C LEU A 269 -0.31 -7.00 12.45
N ASP A 270 -1.09 -5.95 12.16
CA ASP A 270 -2.30 -6.08 11.36
C ASP A 270 -1.98 -6.42 9.90
N ILE A 271 -0.96 -5.77 9.34
CA ILE A 271 -0.47 -6.03 7.98
C ILE A 271 0.02 -7.47 7.87
N MET A 272 0.81 -7.93 8.85
CA MET A 272 1.31 -9.30 8.92
C MET A 272 0.15 -10.32 8.88
N ARG A 273 -0.86 -10.15 9.74
CA ARG A 273 -2.04 -11.04 9.79
C ARG A 273 -2.83 -11.05 8.48
N LYS A 274 -2.92 -9.90 7.81
CA LYS A 274 -3.67 -9.74 6.56
C LYS A 274 -2.94 -10.33 5.35
N LEU A 275 -1.65 -10.05 5.22
CA LEU A 275 -0.85 -10.47 4.06
C LEU A 275 -0.35 -11.90 4.18
N TYR A 276 -0.01 -12.35 5.38
CA TYR A 276 0.60 -13.66 5.63
C TYR A 276 -0.35 -14.57 6.40
N SER A 277 -1.60 -14.66 5.95
CA SER A 277 -2.62 -15.51 6.58
C SER A 277 -2.31 -17.01 6.47
N TRP A 278 -1.37 -17.40 5.62
CA TRP A 278 -0.88 -18.77 5.46
C TRP A 278 0.26 -19.13 6.43
N VAL A 279 0.82 -18.17 7.15
CA VAL A 279 1.83 -18.44 8.18
C VAL A 279 1.14 -19.06 9.40
N GLU A 280 1.74 -20.11 9.95
CA GLU A 280 1.22 -20.77 11.15
C GLU A 280 1.65 -19.99 12.40
N TYR A 281 0.75 -19.14 12.90
CA TYR A 281 0.97 -18.39 14.13
C TYR A 281 0.97 -19.33 15.35
N PRO A 282 2.05 -19.35 16.17
CA PRO A 282 2.08 -20.15 17.39
C PRO A 282 1.01 -19.66 18.38
N ALA A 283 0.63 -20.49 19.35
CA ALA A 283 -0.15 -20.01 20.48
C ALA A 283 0.75 -19.12 21.37
N GLU A 284 0.17 -18.07 21.97
CA GLU A 284 0.92 -17.16 22.84
C GLU A 284 1.57 -17.88 24.03
N SER A 285 0.92 -18.94 24.55
CA SER A 285 1.45 -19.80 25.61
C SER A 285 2.71 -20.56 25.25
N ASP A 286 2.95 -20.77 23.96
CA ASP A 286 4.08 -21.54 23.44
C ASP A 286 5.26 -20.62 23.09
N CYS A 287 5.05 -19.30 23.18
CA CYS A 287 6.06 -18.30 22.87
C CYS A 287 6.92 -17.95 24.10
N LEU A 288 8.15 -17.55 23.83
CA LEU A 288 9.16 -17.08 24.78
C LEU A 288 9.20 -15.55 24.82
N GLY A 289 9.47 -15.01 26.01
CA GLY A 289 9.53 -13.57 26.26
C GLY A 289 8.17 -12.93 26.63
N PRO A 290 8.07 -11.60 26.63
CA PRO A 290 9.15 -10.66 26.35
C PRO A 290 10.29 -10.79 27.36
N PHE A 291 11.52 -10.71 26.87
CA PHE A 291 12.73 -10.67 27.72
C PHE A 291 12.97 -9.25 28.23
N ASP A 292 13.65 -9.14 29.37
CA ASP A 292 14.02 -7.84 29.96
C ASP A 292 15.05 -7.13 29.06
N THR A 293 14.86 -5.83 28.84
CA THR A 293 15.80 -4.99 28.08
C THR A 293 17.23 -4.99 28.64
N SER A 294 17.39 -5.24 29.95
CA SER A 294 18.70 -5.39 30.59
C SER A 294 19.45 -6.65 30.15
N GLU A 295 18.76 -7.62 29.52
CA GLU A 295 19.37 -8.79 28.91
C GLU A 295 19.78 -8.56 27.45
N SER A 296 19.90 -7.30 27.00
CA SER A 296 20.32 -7.00 25.63
C SER A 296 21.67 -7.61 25.29
N LEU A 297 21.70 -8.45 24.26
CA LEU A 297 22.93 -9.08 23.78
C LEU A 297 23.78 -8.09 22.98
N LEU A 298 23.14 -7.32 22.10
CA LEU A 298 23.77 -6.39 21.17
C LEU A 298 23.43 -4.94 21.56
N GLU A 299 24.37 -4.03 21.34
CA GLU A 299 24.13 -2.58 21.42
C GLU A 299 23.70 -2.02 20.06
N GLU A 300 23.30 -0.75 20.04
CA GLU A 300 22.94 -0.04 18.81
C GLU A 300 24.03 -0.14 17.72
N SER A 301 25.29 0.06 18.10
CA SER A 301 26.41 -0.05 17.15
C SER A 301 26.59 -1.44 16.55
N ASP A 302 26.26 -2.49 17.32
CA ASP A 302 26.34 -3.86 16.83
C ASP A 302 25.21 -4.14 15.83
N TRP A 303 23.99 -3.63 16.09
CA TRP A 303 22.88 -3.74 15.14
C TRP A 303 23.18 -3.00 13.84
N ASP A 304 23.77 -1.80 13.92
CA ASP A 304 24.19 -1.05 12.75
C ASP A 304 25.27 -1.78 11.95
N ALA A 305 26.26 -2.39 12.63
CA ALA A 305 27.29 -3.16 11.97
C ALA A 305 26.72 -4.39 11.22
N LEU A 306 25.72 -5.09 11.78
CA LEU A 306 25.02 -6.18 11.06
C LEU A 306 24.30 -5.67 9.82
N ARG A 307 23.58 -4.55 9.97
CA ARG A 307 22.82 -3.91 8.90
C ARG A 307 23.72 -3.44 7.75
N LEU A 308 24.90 -2.90 8.07
CA LEU A 308 25.87 -2.43 7.09
C LEU A 308 26.61 -3.59 6.39
N TYR A 309 26.82 -4.70 7.10
CA TYR A 309 27.51 -5.86 6.56
C TYR A 309 26.77 -6.54 5.40
N THR A 310 25.43 -6.44 5.39
CA THR A 310 24.58 -7.11 4.39
C THR A 310 24.28 -6.28 3.16
N GLN A 311 24.38 -4.97 3.26
CA GLN A 311 24.02 -4.08 2.18
C GLN A 311 25.18 -4.00 1.20
N ASP A 312 25.09 -4.77 0.10
CA ASP A 312 25.88 -4.52 -1.09
C ASP A 312 25.63 -3.05 -1.50
N PRO A 313 26.65 -2.17 -1.47
CA PRO A 313 26.50 -0.79 -1.88
C PRO A 313 26.37 -0.75 -3.41
N ARG A 314 25.26 -1.26 -3.94
CA ARG A 314 24.83 -0.89 -5.29
C ARG A 314 24.66 0.63 -5.26
N GLU A 315 25.27 1.32 -6.22
CA GLU A 315 25.47 2.78 -6.22
C GLU A 315 24.17 3.61 -6.10
N ASP A 316 23.02 2.95 -6.24
CA ASP A 316 21.66 3.45 -6.22
C ASP A 316 20.82 3.05 -4.99
N ALA A 317 21.27 2.10 -4.16
CA ALA A 317 20.59 1.72 -2.92
C ALA A 317 21.13 2.55 -1.74
N GLN A 318 20.38 3.57 -1.31
CA GLN A 318 20.67 4.23 -0.04
C GLN A 318 20.65 3.20 1.09
N VAL A 319 21.75 3.11 1.82
CA VAL A 319 21.89 2.30 3.03
C VAL A 319 20.84 2.74 4.04
N ARG A 320 19.78 1.94 4.23
CA ARG A 320 18.65 2.28 5.11
C ARG A 320 19.09 2.20 6.57
N THR A 321 18.85 3.26 7.34
CA THR A 321 19.11 3.31 8.79
C THR A 321 17.93 2.74 9.57
N PHE A 322 18.06 2.59 10.90
CA PHE A 322 16.90 2.35 11.77
C PHE A 322 16.12 3.64 12.02
N GLY A 323 14.79 3.59 11.91
CA GLY A 323 13.93 4.78 11.96
C GLY A 323 13.80 5.39 13.35
N GLU A 324 14.06 6.69 13.47
CA GLU A 324 13.74 7.48 14.67
C GLU A 324 12.29 7.99 14.62
N PRO A 325 11.55 8.05 15.75
CA PRO A 325 11.95 7.73 17.13
C PRO A 325 11.75 6.25 17.53
N LEU A 326 11.60 5.34 16.55
CA LEU A 326 11.17 3.96 16.78
C LEU A 326 12.31 2.98 17.12
N LYS A 327 13.56 3.45 17.20
CA LYS A 327 14.74 2.60 17.40
C LYS A 327 14.64 1.69 18.61
N GLU A 328 14.15 2.19 19.74
CA GLU A 328 14.01 1.38 20.95
C GLU A 328 13.07 0.17 20.73
N LEU A 329 11.98 0.37 19.99
CA LEU A 329 11.04 -0.71 19.63
C LEU A 329 11.67 -1.71 18.66
N ILE A 330 12.46 -1.21 17.70
CA ILE A 330 13.21 -2.04 16.74
C ILE A 330 14.22 -2.92 17.50
N PHE A 331 15.04 -2.32 18.36
CA PHE A 331 16.05 -3.05 19.13
C PHE A 331 15.42 -3.99 20.15
N ALA A 332 14.29 -3.63 20.76
CA ALA A 332 13.54 -4.54 21.61
C ALA A 332 13.08 -5.80 20.85
N LEU A 333 12.55 -5.64 19.63
CA LEU A 333 12.16 -6.77 18.77
C LEU A 333 13.39 -7.63 18.41
N LEU A 334 14.46 -7.03 17.89
CA LEU A 334 15.68 -7.74 17.49
C LEU A 334 16.33 -8.49 18.65
N ASN A 335 16.39 -7.87 19.84
CA ASN A 335 16.92 -8.52 21.02
C ASN A 335 16.05 -9.70 21.47
N ASN A 336 14.72 -9.57 21.44
CA ASN A 336 13.82 -10.69 21.76
C ASN A 336 13.98 -11.85 20.78
N LEU A 337 14.16 -11.56 19.49
CA LEU A 337 14.47 -12.58 18.48
C LEU A 337 15.80 -13.29 18.83
N ALA A 338 16.84 -12.53 19.23
CA ALA A 338 18.17 -13.08 19.49
C ALA A 338 18.18 -13.97 20.73
N LEU A 339 17.52 -13.53 21.79
CA LEU A 339 17.37 -14.31 23.03
C LEU A 339 16.51 -15.56 22.79
N THR A 340 15.43 -15.45 21.99
CA THR A 340 14.63 -16.63 21.58
C THR A 340 15.50 -17.65 20.85
N CYS A 341 16.38 -17.22 19.94
CA CYS A 341 17.33 -18.11 19.28
C CYS A 341 18.30 -18.78 20.28
N LEU A 342 18.83 -18.02 21.25
CA LEU A 342 19.72 -18.59 22.27
C LEU A 342 19.04 -19.62 23.17
N MET A 343 17.75 -19.45 23.48
CA MET A 343 17.01 -20.43 24.28
C MET A 343 17.02 -21.83 23.68
N ARG A 344 17.15 -21.95 22.34
CA ARG A 344 17.25 -23.25 21.66
C ARG A 344 18.52 -24.02 22.01
N PHE A 345 19.57 -23.36 22.48
CA PHE A 345 20.84 -23.98 22.85
C PHE A 345 20.82 -24.67 24.21
N ILE A 346 19.85 -24.35 25.08
CA ILE A 346 19.82 -24.80 26.49
C ILE A 346 19.84 -26.33 26.59
N GLU A 347 18.89 -27.00 25.93
CA GLU A 347 18.79 -28.46 25.96
C GLU A 347 19.99 -29.14 25.27
N PRO A 348 20.40 -28.77 24.04
CA PRO A 348 21.58 -29.33 23.39
C PRO A 348 22.85 -29.20 24.22
N ILE A 349 23.10 -28.04 24.83
CA ILE A 349 24.30 -27.82 25.66
C ILE A 349 24.25 -28.69 26.93
N SER A 350 23.07 -28.93 27.49
CA SER A 350 22.91 -29.73 28.71
C SER A 350 23.04 -31.24 28.47
N SER A 351 22.86 -31.69 27.22
CA SER A 351 22.82 -33.11 26.84
C SER A 351 23.96 -33.58 25.95
N ALA A 352 24.74 -32.66 25.36
CA ALA A 352 25.87 -32.96 24.49
C ALA A 352 27.21 -32.60 25.14
N ASP A 353 28.26 -33.28 24.71
CA ASP A 353 29.65 -33.07 25.15
C ASP A 353 30.55 -32.47 24.06
N SER A 354 29.99 -32.22 22.86
CA SER A 354 30.73 -31.72 21.71
C SER A 354 29.93 -30.73 20.88
N ILE A 355 30.64 -29.78 20.26
CA ILE A 355 30.06 -28.77 19.35
C ILE A 355 29.29 -29.45 18.21
N GLN A 356 29.85 -30.55 17.69
CA GLN A 356 29.27 -31.32 16.60
C GLN A 356 27.90 -31.90 16.95
N ALA A 357 27.74 -32.44 18.17
CA ALA A 357 26.47 -32.97 18.64
C ALA A 357 25.44 -31.86 18.87
N VAL A 358 25.85 -30.70 19.42
CA VAL A 358 24.99 -29.51 19.54
C VAL A 358 24.48 -29.05 18.18
N ALA A 359 25.38 -28.94 17.18
CA ALA A 359 25.03 -28.51 15.84
C ALA A 359 24.03 -29.45 15.16
N THR A 360 24.23 -30.77 15.27
CA THR A 360 23.31 -31.77 14.71
C THR A 360 21.91 -31.70 15.33
N THR A 361 21.83 -31.46 16.65
CA THR A 361 20.52 -31.32 17.34
C THR A 361 19.80 -30.03 16.96
N LEU A 362 20.53 -28.91 16.82
CA LEU A 362 19.94 -27.61 16.47
C LEU A 362 19.51 -27.52 15.01
N CYS A 363 20.21 -28.24 14.12
CA CYS A 363 20.01 -28.21 12.68
C CYS A 363 19.80 -29.63 12.13
N PRO A 364 18.72 -30.34 12.50
CA PRO A 364 18.53 -31.75 12.16
C PRO A 364 18.45 -32.01 10.65
N LYS A 365 18.08 -31.02 9.84
CA LYS A 365 17.90 -31.14 8.39
C LYS A 365 19.11 -30.66 7.56
N HIS A 366 20.25 -30.38 8.21
CA HIS A 366 21.46 -29.89 7.53
C HIS A 366 21.94 -30.80 6.39
N ALA A 367 21.69 -32.11 6.47
CA ALA A 367 22.05 -33.09 5.44
C ALA A 367 20.97 -33.29 4.36
N GLU A 368 19.75 -32.79 4.57
CA GLU A 368 18.58 -33.00 3.70
C GLU A 368 18.43 -31.90 2.64
N GLY A 369 19.32 -30.90 2.64
CA GLY A 369 19.31 -29.80 1.67
C GLY A 369 18.49 -28.59 2.10
N ASP A 370 17.99 -28.54 3.35
CA ASP A 370 17.46 -27.31 3.93
C ASP A 370 18.60 -26.29 4.07
N LEU A 371 18.49 -25.17 3.34
CA LEU A 371 19.57 -24.20 3.24
C LEU A 371 19.88 -23.53 4.58
N MET A 372 18.85 -23.18 5.36
CA MET A 372 19.03 -22.49 6.63
C MET A 372 19.68 -23.42 7.66
N ASP A 373 19.16 -24.65 7.82
CA ASP A 373 19.76 -25.64 8.72
C ASP A 373 21.21 -25.94 8.32
N LYS A 374 21.48 -26.05 7.02
CA LYS A 374 22.83 -26.27 6.50
C LYS A 374 23.78 -25.11 6.86
N TYR A 375 23.41 -23.87 6.58
CA TYR A 375 24.27 -22.71 6.87
C TYR A 375 24.48 -22.49 8.37
N LEU A 376 23.42 -22.68 9.17
CA LEU A 376 23.50 -22.58 10.62
C LEU A 376 24.37 -23.69 11.23
N TYR A 377 24.26 -24.90 10.69
CA TYR A 377 25.15 -26.00 11.06
C TYR A 377 26.60 -25.66 10.71
N GLU A 378 26.88 -25.17 9.51
CA GLU A 378 28.21 -24.72 9.08
C GLU A 378 28.78 -23.64 10.01
N CYS A 379 27.97 -22.67 10.45
CA CYS A 379 28.37 -21.67 11.45
C CYS A 379 28.80 -22.27 12.79
N LEU A 380 28.30 -23.47 13.14
CA LEU A 380 28.67 -24.17 14.37
C LEU A 380 29.81 -25.17 14.19
N VAL A 381 30.05 -25.71 12.99
CA VAL A 381 31.05 -26.78 12.81
C VAL A 381 32.31 -26.30 12.10
N GLU A 382 32.20 -25.33 11.19
CA GLU A 382 33.34 -24.80 10.45
C GLU A 382 34.20 -23.86 11.31
N THR A 383 35.50 -23.84 11.03
CA THR A 383 36.47 -22.99 11.76
C THR A 383 36.69 -21.63 11.11
N LYS A 384 36.05 -21.36 9.97
CA LYS A 384 36.20 -20.08 9.26
C LYS A 384 35.38 -19.01 9.96
N GLU A 385 36.07 -18.10 10.63
CA GLU A 385 35.41 -16.96 11.24
C GLU A 385 34.93 -15.95 10.19
N LYS A 386 33.63 -15.65 10.23
CA LYS A 386 33.07 -14.48 9.52
C LYS A 386 33.36 -13.22 10.33
N ILE A 387 34.14 -12.32 9.73
CA ILE A 387 34.51 -11.03 10.30
C ILE A 387 33.46 -10.01 9.88
N ILE A 388 32.77 -9.44 10.85
CA ILE A 388 31.87 -8.30 10.66
C ILE A 388 32.65 -7.06 11.12
N PRO A 389 32.85 -6.05 10.26
CA PRO A 389 33.51 -4.82 10.66
C PRO A 389 32.80 -4.14 11.84
N ASP A 390 33.56 -3.49 12.71
CA ASP A 390 33.05 -2.72 13.86
C ASP A 390 32.24 -3.51 14.92
N PHE A 391 32.21 -4.85 14.82
CA PHE A 391 31.61 -5.72 15.83
C PHE A 391 32.48 -5.83 17.08
N ASN A 392 31.90 -5.58 18.26
CA ASN A 392 32.59 -5.82 19.52
C ASN A 392 32.50 -7.29 19.95
N VAL A 393 33.22 -8.15 19.24
CA VAL A 393 33.21 -9.61 19.40
C VAL A 393 33.36 -10.03 20.86
N ALA A 394 34.35 -9.50 21.58
CA ALA A 394 34.64 -9.90 22.95
C ALA A 394 33.49 -9.60 23.93
N VAL A 395 32.82 -8.46 23.77
CA VAL A 395 31.68 -8.07 24.63
C VAL A 395 30.46 -8.92 24.31
N ILE A 396 30.17 -9.13 23.02
CA ILE A 396 29.03 -9.94 22.58
C ILE A 396 29.19 -11.39 23.05
N GLU A 397 30.37 -11.99 22.87
CA GLU A 397 30.67 -13.35 23.34
C GLU A 397 30.54 -13.46 24.86
N SER A 398 31.00 -12.45 25.60
CA SER A 398 30.82 -12.39 27.05
C SER A 398 29.33 -12.35 27.46
N ARG A 399 28.49 -11.60 26.75
CA ARG A 399 27.04 -11.52 27.00
C ARG A 399 26.32 -12.81 26.64
N ILE A 400 26.64 -13.41 25.50
CA ILE A 400 26.12 -14.73 25.08
C ILE A 400 26.45 -15.77 26.15
N LYS A 401 27.73 -15.88 26.54
CA LYS A 401 28.15 -16.79 27.60
C LYS A 401 27.40 -16.50 28.91
N GLY A 402 27.35 -15.23 29.32
CA GLY A 402 26.67 -14.82 30.54
C GLY A 402 25.19 -15.18 30.55
N PHE A 403 24.49 -15.03 29.42
CA PHE A 403 23.09 -15.45 29.27
C PHE A 403 22.94 -16.97 29.38
N LEU A 404 23.70 -17.74 28.58
CA LEU A 404 23.59 -19.20 28.56
C LEU A 404 23.94 -19.83 29.92
N VAL A 405 24.99 -19.35 30.59
CA VAL A 405 25.38 -19.82 31.94
C VAL A 405 24.26 -19.59 32.97
N ARG A 406 23.50 -18.49 32.86
CA ARG A 406 22.34 -18.26 33.75
C ARG A 406 21.22 -19.25 33.51
N GLN A 407 21.04 -19.74 32.28
CA GLN A 407 19.92 -20.60 31.91
C GLN A 407 20.20 -22.10 32.12
N CYS A 408 21.38 -22.59 31.73
CA CYS A 408 21.73 -24.02 31.85
C CYS A 408 22.89 -24.33 32.80
N GLY A 409 23.39 -23.34 33.54
CA GLY A 409 24.52 -23.50 34.45
C GLY A 409 25.87 -23.50 33.72
N ASP A 410 26.95 -23.58 34.49
CA ASP A 410 28.31 -23.63 33.95
C ASP A 410 28.65 -25.05 33.46
N ASN A 411 29.31 -25.17 32.30
CA ASN A 411 29.70 -26.45 31.71
C ASN A 411 30.95 -26.32 30.83
N ALA A 412 31.47 -27.47 30.39
CA ALA A 412 32.70 -27.52 29.59
C ALA A 412 32.60 -26.77 28.26
N LEU A 413 31.46 -26.87 27.55
CA LEU A 413 31.24 -26.19 26.27
C LEU A 413 31.17 -24.67 26.45
N LEU A 414 30.47 -24.17 27.47
CA LEU A 414 30.38 -22.73 27.76
C LEU A 414 31.71 -22.14 28.26
N ASN A 415 32.63 -22.98 28.73
CA ASN A 415 33.99 -22.59 29.07
C ASN A 415 34.96 -22.65 27.89
N ASP A 416 34.55 -23.21 26.76
CA ASP A 416 35.28 -23.18 25.51
C ASP A 416 34.98 -21.88 24.74
N SER A 417 35.98 -21.02 24.61
CA SER A 417 35.86 -19.77 23.83
C SER A 417 35.56 -20.03 22.36
N GLU A 418 36.05 -21.15 21.81
CA GLU A 418 35.77 -21.51 20.43
C GLU A 418 34.29 -21.78 20.23
N PHE A 419 33.66 -22.54 21.13
CA PHE A 419 32.22 -22.78 21.09
C PHE A 419 31.41 -21.49 21.16
N ILE A 420 31.74 -20.59 22.10
CA ILE A 420 31.03 -19.29 22.23
C ILE A 420 31.17 -18.45 20.96
N GLY A 421 32.35 -18.40 20.33
CA GLY A 421 32.54 -17.71 19.06
C GLY A 421 31.71 -18.31 17.92
N ARG A 422 31.47 -19.62 17.93
CA ARG A 422 30.59 -20.29 16.97
C ARG A 422 29.09 -20.03 17.24
N VAL A 423 28.68 -19.93 18.51
CA VAL A 423 27.33 -19.49 18.87
C VAL A 423 27.09 -18.06 18.39
N ARG A 424 28.07 -17.16 18.53
CA ARG A 424 28.01 -15.81 17.95
C ARG A 424 27.77 -15.87 16.45
N GLN A 425 28.54 -16.67 15.71
CA GLN A 425 28.37 -16.80 14.26
C GLN A 425 26.97 -17.31 13.88
N TYR A 426 26.49 -18.36 14.57
CA TYR A 426 25.14 -18.89 14.41
C TYR A 426 24.06 -17.81 14.59
N LEU A 427 24.21 -16.94 15.60
CA LEU A 427 23.27 -15.84 15.81
C LEU A 427 23.37 -14.77 14.73
N THR A 428 24.58 -14.35 14.36
CA THR A 428 24.76 -13.23 13.43
C THR A 428 24.18 -13.51 12.05
N TYR A 429 24.23 -14.76 11.57
CA TYR A 429 23.80 -15.11 10.21
C TYR A 429 22.30 -14.85 9.94
N PRO A 430 21.34 -15.36 10.74
CA PRO A 430 19.93 -15.02 10.56
C PRO A 430 19.62 -13.53 10.68
N PHE A 431 20.33 -12.79 11.53
CA PHE A 431 20.12 -11.35 11.64
C PHE A 431 20.64 -10.58 10.44
N THR A 432 21.75 -11.03 9.85
CA THR A 432 22.21 -10.45 8.57
C THR A 432 21.15 -10.63 7.49
N GLU A 433 20.62 -11.83 7.28
CA GLU A 433 19.56 -12.12 6.30
C GLU A 433 18.27 -11.33 6.62
N THR A 434 17.87 -11.30 7.89
CA THR A 434 16.65 -10.58 8.33
C THR A 434 16.76 -9.08 8.04
N LEU A 435 17.90 -8.45 8.33
CA LEU A 435 18.10 -7.01 8.14
C LEU A 435 18.26 -6.64 6.66
N GLU A 436 18.83 -7.53 5.84
CA GLU A 436 18.86 -7.37 4.39
C GLU A 436 17.43 -7.33 3.82
N LEU A 437 16.63 -8.36 4.15
CA LEU A 437 15.23 -8.45 3.72
C LEU A 437 14.39 -7.29 4.27
N ALA A 438 14.60 -6.88 5.51
CA ALA A 438 13.92 -5.72 6.09
C ALA A 438 14.29 -4.42 5.37
N GLY A 439 15.53 -4.25 4.93
CA GLY A 439 15.95 -3.13 4.10
C GLY A 439 15.23 -3.09 2.74
N ILE A 440 15.06 -4.25 2.10
CA ILE A 440 14.26 -4.38 0.87
C ILE A 440 12.79 -4.06 1.15
N ARG A 441 12.25 -4.54 2.27
CA ARG A 441 10.86 -4.24 2.68
C ARG A 441 10.62 -2.77 2.95
N ALA A 442 11.55 -2.09 3.61
CA ALA A 442 11.49 -0.65 3.79
C ALA A 442 11.43 0.07 2.43
N LEU A 443 12.21 -0.39 1.43
CA LEU A 443 12.16 0.16 0.08
C LEU A 443 10.80 -0.06 -0.60
N ASP A 444 10.30 -1.29 -0.59
CA ASP A 444 8.99 -1.65 -1.16
C ASP A 444 7.83 -0.86 -0.50
N GLY A 445 7.95 -0.60 0.81
CA GLY A 445 7.00 0.17 1.60
C GLY A 445 7.19 1.68 1.54
N HIS A 446 8.13 2.18 0.73
CA HIS A 446 8.51 3.60 0.66
C HIS A 446 8.95 4.22 2.00
N HIS A 447 9.47 3.40 2.91
CA HIS A 447 10.09 3.86 4.14
C HIS A 447 11.53 4.30 3.88
N THR A 448 11.94 5.42 4.48
CA THR A 448 13.34 5.89 4.36
C THR A 448 14.30 5.12 5.25
N SER A 449 13.75 4.44 6.26
CA SER A 449 14.47 3.75 7.33
C SER A 449 13.70 2.49 7.70
N ILE A 450 14.42 1.48 8.19
CA ILE A 450 13.84 0.22 8.67
C ILE A 450 13.05 0.50 9.94
N VAL A 451 11.81 0.00 9.98
CA VAL A 451 10.93 -0.01 11.17
C VAL A 451 10.55 -1.44 11.58
N THR A 452 9.83 -1.59 12.69
CA THR A 452 9.43 -2.91 13.21
C THR A 452 8.60 -3.72 12.22
N SER A 453 7.69 -3.08 11.47
CA SER A 453 6.89 -3.76 10.45
C SER A 453 7.74 -4.43 9.40
N ASP A 454 8.80 -3.77 8.93
CA ASP A 454 9.66 -4.28 7.85
C ASP A 454 10.37 -5.57 8.28
N ILE A 455 10.82 -5.62 9.54
CA ILE A 455 11.45 -6.80 10.14
C ILE A 455 10.45 -7.96 10.25
N ARG A 456 9.23 -7.69 10.74
CA ARG A 456 8.19 -8.74 10.86
C ARG A 456 7.81 -9.32 9.51
N LEU A 457 7.56 -8.46 8.53
CA LEU A 457 7.14 -8.86 7.18
C LEU A 457 8.26 -9.59 6.46
N ALA A 458 9.52 -9.17 6.64
CA ALA A 458 10.69 -9.90 6.15
C ALA A 458 10.75 -11.33 6.71
N ILE A 459 10.59 -11.49 8.03
CA ILE A 459 10.58 -12.81 8.67
C ILE A 459 9.41 -13.67 8.20
N CYS A 460 8.21 -13.10 8.06
CA CYS A 460 7.02 -13.86 7.64
C CYS A 460 7.06 -14.28 6.17
N GLN A 461 7.73 -13.52 5.32
CA GLN A 461 7.92 -13.86 3.92
C GLN A 461 8.86 -15.04 3.73
N ASP A 462 9.87 -15.17 4.60
CA ASP A 462 10.87 -16.23 4.53
C ASP A 462 10.49 -17.40 5.45
N PRO A 463 10.10 -18.57 4.92
CA PRO A 463 9.69 -19.71 5.74
C PRO A 463 10.78 -20.21 6.70
N ALA A 464 12.06 -20.05 6.34
CA ALA A 464 13.16 -20.49 7.17
C ALA A 464 13.36 -19.55 8.37
N LEU A 465 13.32 -18.24 8.16
CA LEU A 465 13.33 -17.26 9.25
C LEU A 465 12.08 -17.38 10.12
N SER A 466 10.89 -17.53 9.51
CA SER A 466 9.65 -17.73 10.26
C SER A 466 9.69 -18.98 11.14
N SER A 467 10.28 -20.07 10.65
CA SER A 467 10.48 -21.30 11.44
C SER A 467 11.48 -21.07 12.57
N LEU A 468 12.60 -20.39 12.28
CA LEU A 468 13.66 -20.10 13.24
C LEU A 468 13.15 -19.27 14.43
N PHE A 469 12.37 -18.22 14.14
CA PHE A 469 11.86 -17.28 15.13
C PHE A 469 10.44 -17.61 15.61
N LYS A 470 9.90 -18.79 15.27
CA LYS A 470 8.51 -19.18 15.55
C LYS A 470 8.13 -19.01 17.02
N PHE A 471 9.05 -19.17 17.96
CA PHE A 471 8.73 -19.05 19.39
C PHE A 471 8.93 -17.63 19.97
N CYS A 472 9.23 -16.60 19.19
CA CYS A 472 9.42 -15.25 19.75
C CYS A 472 8.06 -14.58 20.01
N LYS A 473 7.69 -14.33 21.28
CA LYS A 473 6.41 -13.69 21.61
C LYS A 473 6.28 -12.31 20.98
N VAL A 474 7.35 -11.51 21.08
CA VAL A 474 7.37 -10.14 20.57
C VAL A 474 7.19 -10.10 19.06
N LEU A 475 7.60 -11.14 18.31
CA LEU A 475 7.39 -11.27 16.85
C LEU A 475 5.91 -11.40 16.45
N TRP A 476 5.09 -12.06 17.26
CA TRP A 476 3.72 -12.40 16.89
C TRP A 476 2.66 -11.53 17.59
N TYR A 477 2.99 -11.01 18.76
CA TYR A 477 2.05 -10.34 19.65
C TYR A 477 2.47 -8.92 20.06
N GLY A 478 3.68 -8.47 19.68
CA GLY A 478 4.21 -7.19 20.12
C GLY A 478 4.70 -7.20 21.57
N THR A 479 4.94 -6.02 22.14
CA THR A 479 5.49 -5.83 23.49
C THR A 479 4.42 -5.53 24.56
N ASN A 480 3.14 -5.71 24.24
CA ASN A 480 2.01 -5.39 25.13
C ASN A 480 1.91 -6.33 26.35
#